data_AF-A0A965BU93-F1
#
_entry.id   AF-A0A965BU93-F1
#
_cell.length_a   1.000
_cell.length_b   1.000
_cell.length_c   1.000
_cell.angle_alpha   90.00
_cell.angle_beta   90.00
_cell.angle_gamma   90.00
#
_symmetry.space_group_name_H-M   'P 1'
#
loop_
_entity.id
_entity.type
_entity.pdbx_description
1 polymer ?
#
loop_
_entity_poly.entity_id
_entity_poly.type
_entity_poly.pdbx_seq_one_letter_code
_entity_poly.pdbx_strand_id
1 'polypeptide(L)' 'MSLERAILLVVGLVVVGSLLLGIYQSPSWFWVTGLMGAHLIQASFTGMCPVVRLFQKLGLPQRAGFG' A
#
# COMPACT_ATOMS: atom_id res chain seq x y z
N MET A 1 11.62 -9.51 -7.14
CA MET A 1 10.67 -9.05 -6.09
C MET A 1 9.42 -9.88 -6.20
N SER A 2 8.95 -10.50 -5.11
CA SER A 2 7.60 -11.06 -5.14
C SER A 2 6.58 -9.93 -5.18
N LEU A 3 5.42 -10.20 -5.80
CA LEU A 3 4.32 -9.26 -5.88
C LEU A 3 3.96 -8.69 -4.49
N GLU A 4 3.89 -9.55 -3.47
CA GLU A 4 3.62 -9.13 -2.08
C GLU A 4 4.68 -8.17 -1.53
N ARG A 5 5.98 -8.45 -1.73
CA ARG A 5 7.06 -7.57 -1.26
C ARG A 5 7.04 -6.21 -1.98
N ALA A 6 6.71 -6.19 -3.26
CA ALA A 6 6.59 -4.95 -4.02
C ALA A 6 5.41 -4.09 -3.51
N ILE A 7 4.28 -4.73 -3.20
CA ILE A 7 3.11 -4.05 -2.62
C ILE A 7 3.46 -3.46 -1.25
N LEU A 8 4.09 -4.26 -0.37
CA LEU A 8 4.49 -3.79 0.96
C LEU A 8 5.42 -2.58 0.88
N LEU A 9 6.38 -2.59 -0.05
CA LEU A 9 7.31 -1.49 -0.26
C LEU A 9 6.58 -0.24 -0.75
N VAL A 10 5.77 -0.35 -1.80
CA VAL A 10 5.05 0.79 -2.39
C VAL A 10 4.08 1.40 -1.38
N VAL A 11 3.32 0.56 -0.68
CA VAL A 11 2.39 1.01 0.36
C VAL A 11 3.12 1.72 1.49
N GLY A 12 4.22 1.14 1.99
CA GLY A 12 5.03 1.76 3.04
C GLY A 12 5.57 3.13 2.63
N LEU A 13 6.02 3.25 1.38
CA LEU A 13 6.55 4.50 0.84
C LEU A 13 5.46 5.58 0.71
N VAL A 14 4.26 5.19 0.29
CA VAL A 14 3.09 6.10 0.23
C VAL A 14 2.66 6.54 1.63
N VAL A 15 2.66 5.65 2.62
CA VAL A 15 2.31 5.98 4.02
C VAL A 15 3.33 6.95 4.61
N VAL A 16 4.62 6.67 4.49
CA VAL A 16 5.70 7.54 4.99
C VAL A 16 5.69 8.89 4.28
N GLY A 17 5.51 8.90 2.95
CA GLY A 17 5.39 10.13 2.17
C GLY A 17 4.19 10.99 2.60
N SER A 18 3.03 10.35 2.80
CA SER A 18 1.81 11.05 3.25
C SER A 18 1.95 11.57 4.68
N LEU A 19 2.61 10.82 5.56
CA LEU A 19 2.92 11.25 6.93
C LEU A 19 3.84 12.47 6.94
N LEU A 20 4.94 12.44 6.17
CA LEU A 20 5.87 13.56 6.04
C LEU A 20 5.16 14.81 5.51
N LEU A 21 4.34 14.67 4.46
CA LEU A 21 3.54 15.78 3.94
C LEU A 21 2.53 16.31 4.98
N GLY A 22 1.97 15.45 5.84
CA GLY A 22 1.09 15.87 6.93
C GLY A 22 1.80 16.70 8.00
N ILE A 23 3.06 16.40 8.27
CA ILE A 23 3.88 17.16 9.22
C ILE A 23 4.36 18.48 8.61
N TYR A 24 4.80 18.48 7.35
CA TYR A 24 5.44 19.64 6.72
C TYR A 24 4.47 20.60 6.02
N GLN A 25 3.34 20.13 5.48
CA GLN A 25 2.43 20.95 4.67
C GLN A 25 1.12 21.29 5.40
N SER A 26 0.38 20.28 5.85
CA SER A 26 -0.92 20.45 6.52
C SER A 26 -1.40 19.15 7.17
N PRO A 27 -1.93 19.18 8.40
CA PRO A 27 -2.51 18.01 9.08
C PRO A 27 -3.64 17.30 8.30
N SER A 28 -4.24 17.97 7.32
CA SER A 28 -5.27 17.38 6.45
C SER A 28 -4.78 16.14 5.69
N TRP A 29 -3.47 15.97 5.49
CA TRP A 29 -2.89 14.79 4.86
C TRP A 29 -2.98 13.52 5.72
N PHE A 30 -3.17 13.64 7.04
CA PHE A 30 -3.39 12.47 7.90
C PHE A 30 -4.70 11.74 7.57
N TRP A 31 -5.70 12.42 7.01
CA TRP A 31 -6.90 11.77 6.49
C TRP A 31 -6.58 10.82 5.33
N VAL A 32 -5.64 11.19 4.45
CA VAL A 32 -5.20 10.34 3.35
C VAL A 32 -4.48 9.10 3.89
N THR A 33 -3.58 9.30 4.86
CA THR A 33 -2.88 8.19 5.53
C THR A 33 -3.86 7.25 6.24
N GLY A 34 -4.85 7.79 6.95
CA GLY A 34 -5.87 7.03 7.67
C GLY A 34 -6.81 6.25 6.74
N LEU A 35 -7.30 6.89 5.67
CA LEU A 35 -8.15 6.24 4.67
C LEU A 35 -7.40 5.12 3.93
N MET A 36 -6.13 5.35 3.58
CA MET A 36 -5.31 4.32 2.96
C MET A 36 -5.06 3.14 3.91
N GLY A 37 -4.81 3.43 5.20
CA GLY A 37 -4.72 2.41 6.25
C GLY A 37 -6.00 1.58 6.40
N ALA A 38 -7.16 2.23 6.44
CA ALA A 38 -8.45 1.56 6.50
C ALA A 38 -8.70 0.68 5.26
N HIS A 39 -8.32 1.15 4.07
CA HIS A 39 -8.40 0.38 2.84
C HIS A 39 -7.50 -0.85 2.85
N LEU A 40 -6.28 -0.75 3.40
CA LEU A 40 -5.37 -1.88 3.59
C LEU A 40 -5.91 -2.93 4.54
N ILE A 41 -6.52 -2.50 5.65
CA ILE A 41 -7.21 -3.39 6.59
C ILE A 41 -8.35 -4.10 5.87
N GLN A 42 -9.16 -3.38 5.10
CA GLN A 42 -10.22 -4.02 4.32
C GLN A 42 -9.67 -5.00 3.27
N ALA A 43 -8.55 -4.66 2.63
CA ALA A 43 -7.88 -5.51 1.65
C ALA A 43 -7.28 -6.78 2.27
N SER A 44 -6.82 -6.75 3.53
CA SER A 44 -6.33 -7.96 4.21
C SER A 44 -7.44 -8.98 4.46
N PHE A 45 -8.69 -8.53 4.64
CA PHE A 45 -9.84 -9.43 4.81
C PHE A 45 -10.49 -9.87 3.49
N THR A 46 -10.57 -8.96 2.52
CA THR A 46 -11.30 -9.21 1.26
C THR A 46 -10.41 -9.70 0.11
N GLY A 47 -9.08 -9.59 0.24
CA GLY A 47 -8.14 -9.87 -0.85
C GLY A 47 -8.25 -8.91 -2.04
N MET A 48 -9.15 -7.92 -1.97
CA MET A 48 -9.37 -6.92 -3.01
C MET A 48 -8.34 -5.81 -2.87
N CYS A 49 -7.08 -6.11 -3.16
CA CYS A 49 -6.06 -5.08 -3.24
C CYS A 49 -5.91 -4.67 -4.72
N PRO A 50 -6.38 -3.48 -5.15
CA PRO A 50 -6.23 -3.04 -6.55
C PRO A 50 -4.76 -3.03 -7.00
N VAL A 51 -3.83 -2.87 -6.05
CA VAL A 51 -2.39 -2.98 -6.27
C VAL A 51 -1.98 -4.38 -6.73
N VAL A 52 -2.60 -5.45 -6.21
CA VAL A 52 -2.35 -6.82 -6.70
C VAL A 52 -2.73 -6.93 -8.17
N ARG A 53 -3.90 -6.42 -8.58
CA ARG A 53 -4.31 -6.45 -9.99
C ARG A 53 -3.39 -5.62 -10.89
N LEU A 54 -2.91 -4.47 -10.40
CA LEU A 54 -1.96 -3.63 -11.13
C LEU A 54 -0.60 -4.32 -11.31
N PHE A 55 -0.09 -4.95 -10.25
CA PHE A 55 1.18 -5.66 -10.27
C PHE A 55 1.10 -7.01 -11.00
N GLN A 56 -0.06 -7.67 -11.02
CA GLN A 56 -0.36 -8.81 -11.87
C GLN A 56 -0.31 -8.42 -13.36
N LYS A 57 -0.87 -7.26 -13.73
CA LYS A 57 -0.75 -6.73 -15.10
C LYS A 57 0.69 -6.40 -15.51
N LEU A 58 1.56 -6.09 -14.54
CA LEU A 58 2.99 -5.86 -14.76
C LEU A 58 3.81 -7.17 -14.85
N GLY A 59 3.18 -8.34 -14.76
CA GLY A 59 3.83 -9.63 -14.95
C GLY A 59 4.71 -10.09 -13.78
N LEU A 60 4.51 -9.53 -12.58
CA LEU A 60 5.32 -9.91 -11.42
C LEU A 60 4.88 -11.26 -10.83
N PRO A 61 5.82 -12.15 -10.49
CA PRO A 61 5.49 -13.48 -9.99
C PRO A 61 4.83 -13.40 -8.61
N GLN A 62 3.66 -14.05 -8.50
CA GLN A 62 2.90 -14.19 -7.27
C GLN A 62 3.54 -15.30 -6.40
N ARG A 63 4.68 -15.00 -5.79
CA ARG A 63 5.31 -15.84 -4.77
C ARG A 63 4.98 -15.30 -3.38
N ALA A 64 4.61 -16.19 -2.46
CA ALA A 64 4.45 -15.90 -1.04
C ALA A 64 5.58 -15.00 -0.53
N GLY A 65 5.24 -13.83 0.00
CA GLY A 65 6.19 -12.81 0.44
C GLY A 65 7.08 -13.26 1.61
N PHE A 66 6.59 -14.24 2.37
CA PHE A 66 7.22 -14.81 3.55
C PHE A 66 7.21 -16.34 3.43
N GLY A 67 8.36 -16.87 3.01
CA GLY A 67 8.77 -18.26 3.13
C GLY A 67 10.20 -18.28 3.62
#